data_AF-A0A9X4LAM1-F1
#
_entry.id   AF-A0A9X4LAM1-F1
#
_cell.length_a   1.000
_cell.length_b   1.000
_cell.length_c   1.000
_cell.angle_alpha   90.00
_cell.angle_beta   90.00
_cell.angle_gamma   90.00
#
_symmetry.space_group_name_H-M   'P 1'
#
loop_
_entity.id
_entity.type
_entity.pdbx_description
1 polymer ?
#
loop_
_entity_poly.entity_id
_entity_poly.type
_entity_poly.pdbx_seq_one_letter_code
_entity_poly.pdbx_strand_id
1 'polypeptide(L)' 'MKILNYHINYDHIEDLYTVTAETDNGETFCYTFSDMYTLKEVRETLERIASEIDK' A
#
# COMPACT_ATOMS: atom_id res chain seq x y z
N MET A 1 -9.40 11.39 -2.57
CA MET A 1 -8.12 10.70 -2.79
C MET A 1 -8.33 9.19 -2.88
N LYS A 2 -8.46 8.69 -4.10
CA LYS A 2 -8.65 7.27 -4.41
C LYS A 2 -7.35 6.67 -4.90
N ILE A 3 -7.07 5.42 -4.52
CA ILE A 3 -6.01 4.64 -5.14
C ILE A 3 -6.46 4.26 -6.55
N LEU A 4 -5.72 4.71 -7.55
CA LEU A 4 -5.96 4.38 -8.95
C LEU A 4 -5.31 3.03 -9.30
N ASN A 5 -4.07 2.83 -8.87
CA ASN A 5 -3.28 1.63 -9.11
C ASN A 5 -2.36 1.35 -7.93
N TYR A 6 -1.98 0.09 -7.74
CA TYR A 6 -0.91 -0.28 -6.82
C TYR A 6 -0.02 -1.37 -7.43
N HIS A 7 1.25 -1.38 -7.03
CA HIS A 7 2.18 -2.46 -7.31
C HIS A 7 2.75 -3.01 -5.99
N ILE A 8 3.19 -4.27 -6.01
CA ILE A 8 3.92 -4.88 -4.89
C ILE A 8 5.25 -5.39 -5.44
N ASN A 9 6.35 -4.92 -4.86
CA ASN A 9 7.68 -5.45 -5.10
C ASN A 9 8.17 -6.20 -3.88
N TYR A 10 8.92 -7.27 -4.11
CA TYR A 10 9.57 -8.04 -3.06
C TYR A 10 11.09 -7.94 -3.24
N ASP A 11 11.77 -7.49 -2.19
CA ASP A 11 13.22 -7.45 -2.10
C ASP A 11 13.69 -8.77 -1.47
N HIS A 12 14.34 -9.61 -2.27
CA HIS A 12 14.87 -10.90 -1.84
C HIS A 12 16.11 -10.80 -0.95
N ILE A 13 16.81 -9.66 -0.95
CA ILE A 13 18.03 -9.45 -0.16
C ILE A 13 17.65 -9.09 1.27
N GLU A 14 16.72 -8.16 1.41
CA GLU A 14 16.26 -7.64 2.71
C GLU A 14 15.04 -8.40 3.27
N ASP A 15 14.45 -9.31 2.47
CA ASP A 15 13.22 -10.05 2.78
C ASP A 15 12.03 -9.11 3.08
N LEU A 16 11.85 -8.09 2.23
CA LEU A 16 10.87 -7.02 2.42
C LEU A 16 9.88 -6.92 1.26
N TYR A 17 8.61 -6.72 1.57
CA TYR A 17 7.57 -6.35 0.61
C TYR A 17 7.37 -4.83 0.64
N THR A 18 7.32 -4.21 -0.53
CA THR A 18 7.00 -2.78 -0.68
C THR A 18 5.76 -2.63 -1.57
N VAL A 19 4.73 -1.98 -1.02
CA VAL A 19 3.54 -1.57 -1.76
C VAL A 19 3.72 -0.11 -2.17
N THR A 20 3.51 0.18 -3.45
CA THR A 20 3.46 1.54 -3.98
C THR A 20 2.09 1.75 -4.60
N ALA A 21 1.40 2.80 -4.17
CA ALA A 21 0.07 3.17 -4.65
C ALA A 21 0.09 4.57 -5.24
N GLU A 22 -0.49 4.72 -6.43
CA GLU A 22 -0.75 6.01 -7.07
C GLU A 22 -2.17 6.45 -6.77
N THR A 23 -2.34 7.72 -6.42
CA THR A 23 -3.65 8.30 -6.15
C THR A 23 -4.12 9.28 -7.22
N ASP A 24 -5.43 9.49 -7.27
CA ASP A 24 -6.11 10.37 -8.23
C ASP A 24 -5.72 11.86 -8.16
N ASN A 25 -5.05 12.27 -7.08
CA ASN A 25 -4.48 13.60 -6.89
C ASN A 25 -3.00 13.70 -7.32
N GLY A 26 -2.42 12.63 -7.87
CA GLY A 26 -1.03 12.59 -8.34
C GLY A 26 -0.01 12.34 -7.23
N GLU A 27 -0.45 12.07 -6.00
CA GLU A 27 0.44 11.65 -4.92
C GLU A 27 0.73 10.15 -5.02
N THR A 28 1.88 9.74 -4.47
CA THR A 28 2.28 8.34 -4.36
C THR A 28 2.54 8.00 -2.91
N PHE A 29 2.00 6.87 -2.46
CA PHE A 29 2.24 6.33 -1.13
C PHE A 29 3.05 5.04 -1.22
N CYS A 30 4.09 4.93 -0.40
CA CYS A 30 4.94 3.73 -0.31
C CYS A 30 4.90 3.17 1.10
N TYR A 31 4.76 1.85 1.23
CA TYR A 31 4.78 1.16 2.51
C TYR A 31 5.57 -0.15 2.41
N THR A 32 6.56 -0.32 3.29
CA THR A 32 7.49 -1.46 3.27
C THR A 32 7.39 -2.26 4.59
N PHE A 33 7.37 -3.58 4.50
CA PHE A 33 7.21 -4.49 5.65
C PHE A 33 7.87 -5.86 5.39
N SER A 34 8.30 -6.51 6.48
CA SER A 34 9.03 -7.78 6.44
C SER A 34 8.17 -9.03 6.68
N ASP A 35 6.91 -8.89 7.06
CA ASP A 35 6.07 -10.03 7.48
C ASP A 35 4.85 -10.20 6.58
N MET A 36 4.58 -11.44 6.16
CA MET A 36 3.43 -11.80 5.33
C MET A 36 2.09 -11.49 6.01
N TYR A 37 2.05 -11.51 7.36
CA TYR A 37 0.88 -11.05 8.13
C TYR A 37 0.63 -9.55 7.95
N THR A 38 1.69 -8.76 7.79
CA THR A 38 1.58 -7.32 7.54
C THR A 38 0.97 -7.03 6.18
N LEU A 39 1.07 -7.93 5.19
CA LEU A 39 0.42 -7.79 3.88
C LEU A 39 -1.11 -7.73 3.99
N LYS A 40 -1.68 -8.49 4.93
CA LYS A 40 -3.12 -8.45 5.24
C LYS A 40 -3.50 -7.14 5.94
N GLU A 41 -2.73 -6.73 6.96
CA GLU A 41 -2.97 -5.47 7.68
C GLU A 41 -2.80 -4.24 6.77
N VAL A 42 -1.87 -4.29 5.83
CA VAL A 42 -1.66 -3.23 4.83
C VAL A 42 -2.86 -3.11 3.92
N ARG A 43 -3.40 -4.23 3.44
CA ARG A 43 -4.62 -4.22 2.65
C ARG A 43 -5.80 -3.62 3.43
N GLU A 44 -6.02 -4.09 4.66
CA GLU A 44 -7.11 -3.59 5.52
C GLU A 44 -6.92 -2.09 5.84
N THR A 45 -5.67 -1.65 6.03
CA THR A 45 -5.34 -0.25 6.29
C THR A 45 -5.56 0.63 5.06
N LEU A 46 -5.15 0.18 3.87
CA LEU A 46 -5.38 0.90 2.61
C LEU A 46 -6.87 1.03 2.29
N GLU A 47 -7.65 -0.04 2.51
CA GLU A 47 -9.12 -0.03 2.37
C GLU A 47 -9.76 0.96 3.35
N ARG A 48 -9.30 1.00 4.62
CA ARG A 48 -9.77 1.97 5.61
C ARG A 48 -9.45 3.40 5.22
N ILE A 49 -8.20 3.69 4.85
CA ILE A 49 -7.76 5.04 4.44
C ILE A 49 -8.58 5.50 3.22
N ALA A 50 -8.78 4.65 2.21
CA ALA A 50 -9.61 4.97 1.06
C ALA A 50 -11.06 5.30 1.45
N SER A 51 -11.62 4.58 2.44
CA SER A 51 -13.00 4.82 2.92
C SER A 51 -13.17 6.13 3.70
N GLU A 52 -12.14 6.59 4.41
CA GLU A 52 -12.16 7.86 5.13
C GLU A 52 -12.01 9.06 4.20
N ILE A 53 -11.34 8.86 3.07
CA ILE A 53 -11.08 9.87 2.07
C ILE A 53 -12.26 10.09 1.11
N ASP A 54 -13.15 9.10 0.95
CA ASP A 54 -14.37 9.22 0.11
C ASP A 54 -15.53 9.94 0.82
N LYS A 55 -15.31 10.43 2.05
CA LYS A 55 -16.24 11.24 2.86
C LYS A 55 -15.94 12.73 2.76
#